data_AF-A0A1A9HI22-F1
#
_entry.id   AF-A0A1A9HI22-F1
#
_cell.length_a   1.000
_cell.length_b   1.000
_cell.length_c   1.000
_cell.angle_alpha   90.00
_cell.angle_beta   90.00
_cell.angle_gamma   90.00
#
_symmetry.space_group_name_H-M   'P 1'
#
loop_
_entity.id
_entity.type
_entity.pdbx_description
1 polymer ?
#
loop_
_entity_poly.entity_id
_entity_poly.type
_entity_poly.pdbx_seq_one_letter_code
_entity_poly.pdbx_strand_id
1 'polypeptide(L)'
;MPLATFVLNNAELGFIERLVGRLGPGSRVLDVVVSACRTLQVQDWTPCDHRLSRAEDHFEVRFHRPENAQQFRLDIQHDGLEGLEVLTGRVQPLDDAALAAFLKTRTIAFVGCARQCADAVGTTVRQLDALGRLFGRHELIVFENDSTDGTAERLQALAADYPIRLIQAPGLGRQLTQRTARLAYGRNALAEAAIATGADYVCVADMDGVLTDAEPGAASFTDAFRREACWDAVFPVNAGMYYDIWALRHPVLCPTDFMTRGTVMDASLGRPLAVHFAASSIQMDFRSMPGWLPVESAFGGMGVYKREALAQARYVGLRDGREICEHVPLHEQMRRQGRRLYVSPAFVVASHGHAPQATHNL
;
A
#
# COMPACT_ATOMS: atom_id res chain seq x y z
N MET A 1 15.10 -35.60 -18.99
CA MET A 1 15.90 -34.41 -19.37
C MET A 1 16.59 -33.91 -18.12
N PRO A 2 17.88 -33.54 -18.18
CA PRO A 2 18.59 -33.04 -17.00
C PRO A 2 17.97 -31.71 -16.55
N LEU A 3 17.92 -31.53 -15.22
CA LEU A 3 17.35 -30.38 -14.54
C LEU A 3 18.43 -29.81 -13.62
N ALA A 4 18.69 -28.52 -13.74
CA ALA A 4 19.58 -27.78 -12.85
C ALA A 4 18.77 -26.74 -12.06
N THR A 5 18.99 -26.68 -10.74
CA THR A 5 18.29 -25.74 -9.86
C THR A 5 19.27 -24.72 -9.31
N PHE A 6 18.93 -23.43 -9.42
CA PHE A 6 19.72 -22.32 -8.92
C PHE A 6 18.87 -21.45 -8.00
N VAL A 7 19.49 -20.89 -6.96
CA VAL A 7 18.84 -19.92 -6.06
C VAL A 7 19.60 -18.60 -6.11
N LEU A 8 18.87 -17.53 -6.39
CA LEU A 8 19.36 -16.15 -6.40
C LEU A 8 18.86 -15.42 -5.17
N ASN A 9 19.74 -14.68 -4.51
CA ASN A 9 19.39 -13.82 -3.38
C ASN A 9 19.13 -12.38 -3.86
N ASN A 10 18.15 -11.74 -3.26
CA ASN A 10 17.79 -10.34 -3.46
C ASN A 10 17.74 -9.63 -2.09
N ALA A 11 18.91 -9.53 -1.43
CA ALA A 11 19.02 -9.02 -0.06
C ALA A 11 18.49 -7.58 0.11
N GLU A 12 18.57 -6.78 -0.94
CA GLU A 12 18.08 -5.39 -0.97
C GLU A 12 16.56 -5.28 -1.17
N LEU A 13 15.87 -6.40 -1.42
CA LEU A 13 14.42 -6.42 -1.70
C LEU A 13 14.00 -5.46 -2.83
N GLY A 14 14.88 -5.27 -3.82
CA GLY A 14 14.58 -4.45 -4.99
C GLY A 14 13.68 -5.18 -5.97
N PHE A 15 12.87 -4.44 -6.72
CA PHE A 15 12.01 -4.99 -7.77
C PHE A 15 12.84 -5.47 -8.97
N ILE A 16 12.83 -6.78 -9.21
CA ILE A 16 13.48 -7.45 -10.34
C ILE A 16 12.44 -7.61 -11.46
N GLU A 17 12.74 -7.11 -12.64
CA GLU A 17 11.89 -7.21 -13.83
C GLU A 17 12.31 -8.34 -14.78
N ARG A 18 13.59 -8.73 -14.77
CA ARG A 18 14.11 -9.79 -15.61
C ARG A 18 15.31 -10.51 -14.99
N LEU A 19 15.54 -11.75 -15.41
CA LEU A 19 16.72 -12.55 -15.12
C LEU A 19 17.37 -12.93 -16.46
N VAL A 20 18.69 -12.78 -16.56
CA VAL A 20 19.44 -13.12 -17.78
C VAL A 20 20.47 -14.18 -17.42
N GLY A 21 20.31 -15.38 -17.95
CA GLY A 21 21.29 -16.46 -17.79
C GLY A 21 22.20 -16.52 -19.00
N ARG A 22 23.50 -16.31 -18.80
CA ARG A 22 24.55 -16.49 -19.83
C ARG A 22 25.08 -17.91 -19.79
N LEU A 23 25.29 -18.48 -20.96
CA LEU A 23 25.59 -19.90 -21.15
C LEU A 23 27.01 -20.09 -21.70
N GLY A 24 27.65 -21.19 -21.31
CA GLY A 24 28.87 -21.66 -21.94
C GLY A 24 28.61 -22.22 -23.36
N PRO A 25 29.64 -22.32 -24.21
CA PRO A 25 29.51 -22.89 -25.54
C PRO A 25 28.92 -24.31 -25.54
N GLY A 26 28.02 -24.61 -26.47
CA GLY A 26 27.39 -25.93 -26.59
C GLY A 26 26.23 -26.21 -25.63
N SER A 27 25.97 -25.31 -24.66
CA SER A 27 24.81 -25.38 -23.79
C SER A 27 23.52 -25.04 -24.52
N ARG A 28 22.45 -25.78 -24.24
CA ARG A 28 21.12 -25.48 -24.73
C ARG A 28 20.09 -25.51 -23.61
N VAL A 29 19.37 -24.40 -23.44
CA VAL A 29 18.24 -24.31 -22.50
C VAL A 29 16.95 -24.71 -23.21
N LEU A 30 16.23 -25.66 -22.63
CA LEU A 30 14.94 -26.15 -23.12
C LEU A 30 13.79 -25.42 -22.44
N ASP A 31 13.89 -25.22 -21.12
CA ASP A 31 12.89 -24.50 -20.34
C ASP A 31 13.49 -23.90 -19.06
N VAL A 32 12.84 -22.87 -18.53
CA VAL A 32 13.19 -22.26 -17.25
C VAL A 32 11.90 -21.95 -16.51
N VAL A 33 11.74 -22.52 -15.32
CA VAL A 33 10.65 -22.17 -14.41
C VAL A 33 11.23 -21.35 -13.27
N VAL A 34 10.60 -20.22 -12.96
CA VAL A 34 11.01 -19.34 -11.88
C VAL A 34 9.96 -19.30 -10.79
N SER A 35 10.41 -19.48 -9.55
CA SER A 35 9.59 -19.33 -8.34
C SER A 35 10.25 -18.33 -7.39
N ALA A 36 9.44 -17.64 -6.60
CA ALA A 36 9.89 -16.66 -5.62
C ALA A 36 9.58 -17.13 -4.20
N CYS A 37 10.47 -16.82 -3.27
CA CYS A 37 10.26 -17.03 -1.84
C CYS A 37 10.36 -15.70 -1.08
N ARG A 38 9.34 -15.41 -0.26
CA ARG A 38 9.27 -14.18 0.55
C ARG A 38 9.65 -14.40 2.00
N THR A 39 9.84 -15.65 2.41
CA THR A 39 10.22 -16.02 3.78
C THR A 39 11.57 -16.74 3.75
N LEU A 40 12.18 -16.91 4.91
CA LEU A 40 13.34 -17.80 5.04
C LEU A 40 12.94 -19.28 5.18
N GLN A 41 11.66 -19.62 4.97
CA GLN A 41 11.22 -21.02 4.96
C GLN A 41 11.61 -21.65 3.63
N VAL A 42 12.49 -22.66 3.70
CA VAL A 42 13.19 -23.28 2.55
C VAL A 42 12.25 -23.91 1.49
N GLN A 43 10.94 -23.97 1.75
CA GLN A 43 9.95 -24.63 0.88
C GLN A 43 8.78 -23.74 0.44
N ASP A 44 8.74 -22.46 0.83
CA ASP A 44 7.63 -21.56 0.50
C ASP A 44 7.82 -20.86 -0.86
N TRP A 45 7.87 -21.68 -1.93
CA TRP A 45 8.10 -21.23 -3.30
C TRP A 45 6.80 -20.98 -4.05
N THR A 46 6.55 -19.74 -4.43
CA THR A 46 5.40 -19.37 -5.28
C THR A 46 5.86 -19.21 -6.74
N PRO A 47 5.23 -19.89 -7.72
CA PRO A 47 5.55 -19.71 -9.13
C PRO A 47 5.41 -18.25 -9.57
N CYS A 48 6.34 -17.80 -10.40
CA CYS A 48 6.31 -16.46 -10.99
C CYS A 48 5.82 -16.52 -12.43
N ASP A 49 4.86 -15.67 -12.77
CA ASP A 49 4.43 -15.47 -14.14
C ASP A 49 5.51 -14.71 -14.93
N HIS A 50 6.00 -15.33 -16.01
CA HIS A 50 7.08 -14.79 -16.81
C HIS A 50 7.00 -15.22 -18.27
N ARG A 51 7.78 -14.55 -19.12
CA ARG A 51 8.08 -14.96 -20.50
C ARG A 51 9.53 -15.36 -20.60
N LEU A 52 9.78 -16.44 -21.33
CA LEU A 52 11.13 -16.94 -21.59
C LEU A 52 11.49 -16.69 -23.05
N SER A 53 12.63 -16.05 -23.28
CA SER A 53 13.27 -15.91 -24.58
C SER A 53 14.66 -16.55 -24.52
N ARG A 54 15.09 -17.14 -25.63
CA ARG A 54 16.31 -17.96 -25.70
C ARG A 54 17.11 -17.54 -26.92
N ALA A 55 18.42 -17.46 -26.75
CA ALA A 55 19.43 -17.26 -27.78
C ALA A 55 20.49 -18.37 -27.68
N GLU A 56 21.51 -18.30 -28.53
CA GLU A 56 22.59 -19.30 -28.55
C GLU A 56 23.43 -19.28 -27.27
N ASP A 57 23.74 -18.08 -26.76
CA ASP A 57 24.64 -17.85 -25.64
C ASP A 57 23.94 -17.35 -24.36
N HIS A 58 22.62 -17.17 -24.38
CA HIS A 58 21.86 -16.73 -23.22
C HIS A 58 20.37 -17.07 -23.27
N PHE A 59 19.70 -16.93 -22.13
CA PHE A 59 18.25 -16.81 -22.03
C PHE A 59 17.85 -15.58 -21.21
N GLU A 60 16.68 -15.03 -21.48
CA GLU A 60 16.04 -14.01 -20.65
C GLU A 60 14.67 -14.50 -20.17
N VAL A 61 14.50 -14.50 -18.85
CA VAL A 61 13.21 -14.59 -18.16
C VAL A 61 12.76 -13.16 -17.86
N ARG A 62 11.65 -12.72 -18.44
CA ARG A 62 11.02 -11.42 -18.13
C ARG A 62 9.76 -11.63 -17.32
N PHE A 63 9.70 -11.09 -16.12
CA PHE A 63 8.50 -11.19 -15.28
C PHE A 63 7.37 -10.36 -15.90
N HIS A 64 6.14 -10.89 -15.88
CA HIS A 64 4.97 -10.10 -16.29
C HIS A 64 4.76 -8.88 -15.40
N ARG A 65 5.13 -9.00 -14.13
CA ARG A 65 5.16 -7.90 -13.17
C ARG A 65 6.40 -8.01 -12.29
N PRO A 66 7.19 -6.93 -12.11
CA PRO A 66 8.43 -6.98 -11.34
C PRO A 66 8.26 -7.52 -9.92
N GLU A 67 9.19 -8.33 -9.43
CA GLU A 67 9.07 -9.02 -8.15
C GLU A 67 10.18 -8.61 -7.17
N ASN A 68 9.85 -8.41 -5.90
CA ASN A 68 10.78 -7.97 -4.87
C ASN A 68 11.03 -9.01 -3.76
N ALA A 69 10.72 -10.27 -4.05
CA ALA A 69 10.96 -11.40 -3.16
C ALA A 69 12.43 -11.50 -2.73
N GLN A 70 12.67 -12.10 -1.57
CA GLN A 70 14.01 -12.24 -0.98
C GLN A 70 14.87 -13.22 -1.78
N GLN A 71 14.26 -14.26 -2.33
CA GLN A 71 14.95 -15.27 -3.13
C GLN A 71 14.15 -15.68 -4.36
N PHE A 72 14.86 -16.08 -5.41
CA PHE A 72 14.31 -16.65 -6.63
C PHE A 72 14.95 -18.01 -6.89
N ARG A 73 14.12 -19.03 -7.13
CA ARG A 73 14.56 -20.36 -7.58
C ARG A 73 14.33 -20.47 -9.08
N LEU A 74 15.37 -20.88 -9.80
CA LEU A 74 15.32 -21.16 -11.23
C LEU A 74 15.50 -22.67 -11.41
N ASP A 75 14.49 -23.32 -11.96
CA ASP A 75 14.52 -24.73 -12.36
C ASP A 75 14.70 -24.78 -13.88
N ILE A 76 15.92 -25.12 -14.33
CA ILE A 76 16.37 -25.03 -15.73
C ILE A 76 16.44 -26.42 -16.35
N GLN A 77 15.59 -26.68 -17.34
CA GLN A 77 15.69 -27.86 -18.18
C GLN A 77 16.66 -27.58 -19.32
N HIS A 78 17.62 -28.47 -19.54
CA HIS A 78 18.72 -28.19 -20.46
C HIS A 78 19.24 -29.42 -21.21
N ASP A 79 20.19 -29.18 -22.11
CA ASP A 79 21.07 -30.15 -22.74
C ASP A 79 22.49 -29.59 -22.67
N GLY A 80 23.38 -30.25 -21.91
CA GLY A 80 24.78 -29.82 -21.72
C GLY A 80 25.01 -28.43 -21.10
N LEU A 81 24.31 -28.08 -20.01
CA LEU A 81 24.46 -26.76 -19.37
C LEU A 81 25.84 -26.63 -18.71
N GLU A 82 26.61 -25.64 -19.17
CA GLU A 82 27.94 -25.29 -18.70
C GLU A 82 28.05 -23.78 -18.48
N GLY A 83 28.89 -23.37 -17.52
CA GLY A 83 29.27 -21.96 -17.35
C GLY A 83 28.12 -20.99 -17.04
N LEU A 84 27.01 -21.44 -16.45
CA LEU A 84 25.85 -20.58 -16.20
C LEU A 84 26.18 -19.45 -15.22
N GLU A 85 26.05 -18.21 -15.70
CA GLU A 85 26.01 -17.00 -14.89
C GLU A 85 24.61 -16.39 -14.98
N VAL A 86 23.96 -16.07 -13.85
CA VAL A 86 22.65 -15.42 -13.85
C VAL A 86 22.73 -14.02 -13.29
N LEU A 87 22.30 -13.05 -14.11
CA LEU A 87 22.26 -11.63 -13.78
C LEU A 87 20.81 -11.19 -13.53
N THR A 88 20.63 -10.26 -12.59
CA THR A 88 19.31 -9.66 -12.30
C THR A 88 19.17 -8.30 -12.97
N GLY A 89 18.07 -8.10 -13.70
CA GLY A 89 17.66 -6.80 -14.21
C GLY A 89 16.62 -6.18 -13.28
N ARG A 90 16.96 -5.06 -12.67
CA ARG A 90 16.10 -4.33 -11.73
C ARG A 90 15.32 -3.21 -12.43
N VAL A 91 14.13 -2.93 -11.91
CA VAL A 91 13.34 -1.76 -12.32
C VAL A 91 14.12 -0.49 -12.00
N GLN A 92 14.42 0.30 -13.03
CA GLN A 92 15.04 1.61 -12.86
C GLN A 92 13.96 2.61 -12.42
N PRO A 93 14.14 3.31 -11.29
CA PRO A 93 13.20 4.36 -10.90
C PRO A 93 13.24 5.50 -11.90
N LEU A 94 12.11 6.16 -12.10
CA LEU A 94 12.12 7.47 -12.76
C LEU A 94 13.01 8.44 -11.96
N ASP A 95 13.86 9.19 -12.66
CA ASP A 95 14.53 10.35 -12.10
C ASP A 95 13.51 11.49 -11.85
N ASP A 96 13.95 12.59 -11.22
CA ASP A 96 13.06 13.67 -10.80
C ASP A 96 12.36 14.37 -11.98
N ALA A 97 13.07 14.55 -13.09
CA ALA A 97 12.52 15.20 -14.28
C ALA A 97 11.49 14.30 -14.96
N ALA A 98 11.82 13.02 -15.12
CA ALA A 98 10.94 12.03 -15.70
C ALA A 98 9.70 11.78 -14.82
N LEU A 99 9.86 11.77 -13.49
CA LEU A 99 8.76 11.66 -12.53
C LEU A 99 7.83 12.86 -12.64
N ALA A 100 8.35 14.08 -12.64
CA ALA A 100 7.54 15.30 -12.75
C ALA A 100 6.75 15.31 -14.07
N ALA A 101 7.41 14.99 -15.19
CA ALA A 101 6.75 14.87 -16.49
C ALA A 101 5.67 13.77 -16.48
N PHE A 102 5.97 12.60 -15.90
CA PHE A 102 5.02 11.51 -15.77
C PHE A 102 3.78 11.94 -14.98
N LEU A 103 3.93 12.54 -13.80
CA LEU A 103 2.80 12.98 -12.97
C LEU A 103 1.92 14.01 -13.68
N LYS A 104 2.50 14.89 -14.50
CA LYS A 104 1.74 15.85 -15.32
C LYS A 104 0.90 15.23 -16.43
N THR A 105 1.17 13.98 -16.79
CA THR A 105 0.31 13.20 -17.70
C THR A 105 -0.79 12.42 -16.98
N ARG A 106 -0.84 12.49 -15.64
CA ARG A 106 -1.72 11.68 -14.79
C ARG A 106 -2.71 12.53 -14.03
N THR A 107 -3.76 11.85 -13.58
CA THR A 107 -4.86 12.42 -12.81
C THR A 107 -5.06 11.67 -11.50
N ILE A 108 -5.43 12.38 -10.44
CA ILE A 108 -5.61 11.79 -9.11
C ILE A 108 -6.85 12.33 -8.40
N ALA A 109 -7.63 11.44 -7.78
CA ALA A 109 -8.73 11.82 -6.90
C ALA A 109 -8.31 11.58 -5.45
N PHE A 110 -8.31 12.61 -4.61
CA PHE A 110 -8.14 12.48 -3.17
C PHE A 110 -9.50 12.32 -2.50
N VAL A 111 -9.63 11.33 -1.62
CA VAL A 111 -10.87 11.06 -0.91
C VAL A 111 -10.66 10.87 0.58
N GLY A 112 -11.61 11.33 1.39
CA GLY A 112 -11.53 11.17 2.84
C GLY A 112 -12.89 11.28 3.53
N CYS A 113 -13.08 10.47 4.58
CA CYS A 113 -14.22 10.64 5.48
C CYS A 113 -13.84 11.69 6.55
N ALA A 114 -14.70 12.67 6.74
CA ALA A 114 -14.55 13.74 7.73
C ALA A 114 -15.66 13.65 8.78
N ARG A 115 -15.28 13.63 10.05
CA ARG A 115 -16.21 13.59 11.16
C ARG A 115 -15.52 14.08 12.43
N GLN A 116 -16.07 15.11 13.07
CA GLN A 116 -15.48 15.69 14.29
C GLN A 116 -13.98 16.02 14.13
N CYS A 117 -13.60 16.64 13.02
CA CYS A 117 -12.22 16.99 12.70
C CYS A 117 -12.06 18.47 12.32
N ALA A 118 -12.89 19.35 12.89
CA ALA A 118 -12.92 20.76 12.56
C ALA A 118 -11.53 21.41 12.67
N ASP A 119 -10.73 21.04 13.68
CA ASP A 119 -9.40 21.62 13.91
C ASP A 119 -8.38 21.22 12.82
N ALA A 120 -8.45 19.99 12.32
CA ALA A 120 -7.48 19.42 11.40
C ALA A 120 -7.84 19.59 9.91
N VAL A 121 -9.14 19.57 9.58
CA VAL A 121 -9.63 19.44 8.19
C VAL A 121 -9.09 20.51 7.24
N GLY A 122 -8.89 21.74 7.74
CA GLY A 122 -8.32 22.83 6.94
C GLY A 122 -6.88 22.56 6.51
N THR A 123 -6.06 22.03 7.42
CA THR A 123 -4.67 21.65 7.11
C THR A 123 -4.63 20.46 6.15
N THR A 124 -5.47 19.44 6.40
CA THR A 124 -5.56 18.28 5.50
C THR A 124 -5.93 18.70 4.07
N VAL A 125 -6.96 19.52 3.88
CA VAL A 125 -7.38 19.99 2.55
C VAL A 125 -6.25 20.73 1.83
N ARG A 126 -5.56 21.66 2.52
CA ARG A 126 -4.43 22.39 1.92
C ARG A 126 -3.33 21.45 1.48
N GLN A 127 -2.99 20.47 2.30
CA GLN A 127 -1.93 19.51 1.99
C GLN A 127 -2.31 18.61 0.81
N LEU A 128 -3.54 18.10 0.78
CA LEU A 128 -4.03 17.29 -0.34
C LEU A 128 -4.06 18.09 -1.64
N ASP A 129 -4.46 19.37 -1.61
CA ASP A 129 -4.40 20.26 -2.77
C ASP A 129 -2.96 20.47 -3.25
N ALA A 130 -2.02 20.72 -2.32
CA ALA A 130 -0.61 20.92 -2.65
C ALA A 130 0.01 19.68 -3.32
N LEU A 131 -0.29 18.47 -2.82
CA LEU A 131 0.12 17.21 -3.44
C LEU A 131 -0.57 16.99 -4.79
N GLY A 132 -1.86 17.33 -4.89
CA GLY A 132 -2.63 17.21 -6.13
C GLY A 132 -2.11 18.08 -7.26
N ARG A 133 -1.61 19.28 -6.96
CA ARG A 133 -0.98 20.18 -7.94
C ARG A 133 0.28 19.61 -8.59
N LEU A 134 0.84 18.51 -8.08
CA LEU A 134 1.94 17.79 -8.73
C LEU A 134 1.45 17.05 -10.00
N PHE A 135 0.16 16.72 -10.08
CA PHE A 135 -0.45 15.99 -11.18
C PHE A 135 -0.94 16.93 -12.28
N GLY A 136 -1.35 16.37 -13.42
CA GLY A 136 -1.97 17.12 -14.51
C GLY A 136 -3.36 17.64 -14.12
N ARG A 137 -4.10 16.87 -13.31
CA ARG A 137 -5.40 17.25 -12.73
C ARG A 137 -5.62 16.51 -11.42
N HIS A 138 -6.25 17.17 -10.45
CA HIS A 138 -6.72 16.55 -9.23
C HIS A 138 -8.13 17.00 -8.84
N GLU A 139 -8.80 16.19 -8.02
CA GLU A 139 -10.08 16.49 -7.38
C GLU A 139 -10.02 16.04 -5.92
N LEU A 140 -10.67 16.77 -5.01
CA LEU A 140 -10.86 16.37 -3.62
C LEU A 140 -12.33 15.99 -3.43
N ILE A 141 -12.62 14.80 -2.91
CA ILE A 141 -13.98 14.36 -2.61
C ILE A 141 -14.05 14.02 -1.13
N VAL A 142 -14.86 14.75 -0.37
CA VAL A 142 -14.97 14.56 1.08
C VAL A 142 -16.35 14.05 1.41
N PHE A 143 -16.41 13.01 2.24
CA PHE A 143 -17.65 12.49 2.79
C PHE A 143 -17.77 12.96 4.24
N GLU A 144 -18.81 13.70 4.55
CA GLU A 144 -19.07 14.21 5.90
C GLU A 144 -20.39 13.64 6.43
N ASN A 145 -20.41 13.25 7.71
CA ASN A 145 -21.63 12.82 8.38
C ASN A 145 -21.71 13.25 9.85
N ASP A 146 -22.83 13.84 10.26
CA ASP A 146 -23.17 14.04 11.67
C ASP A 146 -22.09 14.77 12.50
N SER A 147 -21.35 15.70 11.91
CA SER A 147 -20.41 16.55 12.66
C SER A 147 -21.15 17.61 13.49
N THR A 148 -20.60 17.95 14.65
CA THR A 148 -21.19 18.94 15.59
C THR A 148 -20.17 19.96 16.08
N ASP A 149 -18.94 19.86 15.62
CA ASP A 149 -17.78 20.66 16.05
C ASP A 149 -17.42 21.77 15.04
N GLY A 150 -18.24 21.97 14.00
CA GLY A 150 -17.95 22.91 12.91
C GLY A 150 -17.29 22.28 11.68
N THR A 151 -17.06 20.96 11.65
CA THR A 151 -16.38 20.29 10.50
C THR A 151 -17.11 20.54 9.18
N ALA A 152 -18.45 20.43 9.17
CA ALA A 152 -19.26 20.56 7.97
C ALA A 152 -19.21 22.00 7.43
N GLU A 153 -19.37 23.00 8.30
CA GLU A 153 -19.30 24.42 8.00
C GLU A 153 -17.92 24.80 7.45
N ARG A 154 -16.85 24.24 8.06
CA ARG A 154 -15.48 24.48 7.60
C ARG A 154 -15.21 23.88 6.22
N LEU A 155 -15.72 22.67 5.94
CA LEU A 155 -15.63 22.05 4.61
C LEU A 155 -16.39 22.85 3.55
N GLN A 156 -17.59 23.35 3.87
CA GLN A 156 -18.37 24.22 2.98
C GLN A 156 -17.63 25.52 2.65
N ALA A 157 -17.01 26.14 3.66
CA ALA A 157 -16.19 27.34 3.44
C ALA A 157 -14.98 27.04 2.54
N LEU A 158 -14.27 25.93 2.76
CA LEU A 158 -13.10 25.54 1.96
C LEU A 158 -13.46 25.20 0.50
N ALA A 159 -14.68 24.76 0.23
CA ALA A 159 -15.13 24.46 -1.14
C ALA A 159 -15.21 25.71 -2.04
N ALA A 160 -15.13 26.93 -1.47
CA ALA A 160 -15.00 28.15 -2.25
C ALA A 160 -13.59 28.34 -2.85
N ASP A 161 -12.55 27.83 -2.18
CA ASP A 161 -11.15 28.07 -2.52
C ASP A 161 -10.46 26.83 -3.13
N TYR A 162 -11.00 25.64 -2.88
CA TYR A 162 -10.41 24.35 -3.28
C TYR A 162 -11.40 23.52 -4.11
N PRO A 163 -10.92 22.62 -4.99
CA PRO A 163 -11.78 21.77 -5.83
C PRO A 163 -12.38 20.61 -5.02
N ILE A 164 -13.16 20.94 -3.98
CA ILE A 164 -13.79 20.00 -3.08
C ILE A 164 -15.20 19.68 -3.56
N ARG A 165 -15.45 18.40 -3.80
CA ARG A 165 -16.77 17.83 -3.93
C ARG A 165 -17.20 17.25 -2.57
N LEU A 166 -18.16 17.90 -1.93
CA LEU A 166 -18.69 17.45 -0.64
C LEU A 166 -19.88 16.50 -0.82
N ILE A 167 -19.83 15.34 -0.16
CA ILE A 167 -20.93 14.38 -0.04
C ILE A 167 -21.36 14.37 1.43
N GLN A 168 -22.62 14.71 1.72
CA GLN A 168 -23.13 14.77 3.09
C GLN A 168 -24.19 13.71 3.35
N ALA A 169 -24.13 13.05 4.50
CA ALA A 169 -25.09 12.03 4.93
C ALA A 169 -25.62 12.31 6.34
N PRO A 170 -26.49 13.34 6.52
CA PRO A 170 -27.05 13.66 7.83
C PRO A 170 -27.95 12.54 8.36
N GLY A 171 -27.82 12.24 9.64
CA GLY A 171 -28.57 11.18 10.33
C GLY A 171 -27.98 9.78 10.18
N LEU A 172 -26.84 9.61 9.50
CA LEU A 172 -26.22 8.30 9.25
C LEU A 172 -25.91 7.55 10.56
N GLY A 173 -25.44 8.28 11.58
CA GLY A 173 -25.21 7.80 12.95
C GLY A 173 -26.39 7.07 13.58
N ARG A 174 -27.62 7.47 13.23
CA ARG A 174 -28.86 6.85 13.73
C ARG A 174 -29.24 5.59 12.97
N GLN A 175 -28.85 5.50 11.69
CA GLN A 175 -29.16 4.35 10.83
C GLN A 175 -28.13 3.23 10.98
N LEU A 176 -26.85 3.61 11.06
CA LEU A 176 -25.72 2.70 11.22
C LEU A 176 -25.02 3.01 12.55
N THR A 177 -25.33 2.25 13.59
CA THR A 177 -24.84 2.54 14.95
C THR A 177 -23.39 2.11 15.16
N GLN A 178 -22.91 1.09 14.44
CA GLN A 178 -21.51 0.68 14.46
C GLN A 178 -20.62 1.64 13.67
N ARG A 179 -19.45 1.98 14.23
CA ARG A 179 -18.48 2.93 13.65
C ARG A 179 -17.94 2.41 12.32
N THR A 180 -17.47 1.17 12.27
CA THR A 180 -16.85 0.60 11.05
C THR A 180 -17.87 0.43 9.93
N ALA A 181 -19.14 0.15 10.26
CA ALA A 181 -20.23 0.14 9.28
C ALA A 181 -20.43 1.51 8.61
N ARG A 182 -20.40 2.60 9.39
CA ARG A 182 -20.46 3.97 8.85
C ARG A 182 -19.24 4.31 8.01
N LEU A 183 -18.05 3.96 8.47
CA LEU A 183 -16.81 4.19 7.71
C LEU A 183 -16.85 3.46 6.37
N ALA A 184 -17.28 2.19 6.36
CA ALA A 184 -17.44 1.42 5.13
C ALA A 184 -18.47 2.06 4.19
N TYR A 185 -19.60 2.55 4.71
CA TYR A 185 -20.60 3.28 3.91
C TYR A 185 -19.99 4.52 3.26
N GLY A 186 -19.36 5.39 4.05
CA GLY A 186 -18.74 6.63 3.56
C GLY A 186 -17.63 6.35 2.54
N ARG A 187 -16.73 5.39 2.84
CA ARG A 187 -15.63 5.04 1.94
C ARG A 187 -16.10 4.36 0.65
N ASN A 188 -17.20 3.61 0.66
CA ASN A 188 -17.79 3.09 -0.57
C ASN A 188 -18.39 4.22 -1.42
N ALA A 189 -19.10 5.18 -0.82
CA ALA A 189 -19.61 6.35 -1.54
C ALA A 189 -18.47 7.20 -2.15
N LEU A 190 -17.37 7.36 -1.42
CA LEU A 190 -16.16 8.02 -1.90
C LEU A 190 -15.49 7.25 -3.04
N ALA A 191 -15.31 5.94 -2.89
CA ALA A 191 -14.73 5.10 -3.93
C ALA A 191 -15.54 5.19 -5.22
N GLU A 192 -16.87 5.07 -5.13
CA GLU A 192 -17.77 5.20 -6.28
C GLU A 192 -17.66 6.57 -6.94
N ALA A 193 -17.67 7.65 -6.15
CA ALA A 193 -17.50 9.00 -6.67
C ALA A 193 -16.13 9.19 -7.34
N ALA A 194 -15.05 8.68 -6.75
CA ALA A 194 -13.69 8.78 -7.29
C ALA A 194 -13.52 7.96 -8.58
N ILE A 195 -14.08 6.75 -8.64
CA ILE A 195 -14.05 5.92 -9.85
C ILE A 195 -14.77 6.63 -11.00
N ALA A 196 -15.89 7.29 -10.72
CA ALA A 196 -16.68 8.03 -11.71
C ALA A 196 -15.95 9.26 -12.29
N THR A 197 -14.91 9.78 -11.61
CA THR A 197 -14.08 10.88 -12.17
C THR A 197 -13.22 10.42 -13.35
N GLY A 198 -12.95 9.11 -13.46
CA GLY A 198 -12.03 8.55 -14.44
C GLY A 198 -10.55 8.75 -14.10
N ALA A 199 -10.21 9.19 -12.88
CA ALA A 199 -8.82 9.41 -12.47
C ALA A 199 -7.91 8.17 -12.66
N ASP A 200 -6.62 8.36 -12.91
CA ASP A 200 -5.66 7.25 -12.97
C ASP A 200 -5.48 6.63 -11.57
N TYR A 201 -5.41 7.49 -10.56
CA TYR A 201 -5.17 7.12 -9.17
C TYR A 201 -6.26 7.63 -8.22
N VAL A 202 -6.49 6.88 -7.15
CA VAL A 202 -7.30 7.30 -6.02
C VAL A 202 -6.43 7.28 -4.77
N CYS A 203 -6.35 8.40 -4.06
CA CYS A 203 -5.66 8.50 -2.78
C CYS A 203 -6.69 8.64 -1.67
N VAL A 204 -6.78 7.64 -0.80
CA VAL A 204 -7.64 7.67 0.39
C VAL A 204 -6.81 8.25 1.54
N ALA A 205 -7.33 9.26 2.24
CA ALA A 205 -6.67 9.87 3.38
C ALA A 205 -7.64 10.10 4.54
N ASP A 206 -7.16 9.94 5.77
CA ASP A 206 -7.89 10.33 6.96
C ASP A 206 -7.85 11.86 7.13
N MET A 207 -9.00 12.44 7.50
CA MET A 207 -9.20 13.89 7.55
C MET A 207 -8.97 14.49 8.95
N ASP A 208 -8.43 13.70 9.88
CA ASP A 208 -8.36 13.97 11.32
C ASP A 208 -6.94 14.18 11.86
N GLY A 209 -6.00 14.56 10.99
CA GLY A 209 -4.67 15.06 11.40
C GLY A 209 -3.48 14.18 11.06
N VAL A 210 -3.65 13.15 10.23
CA VAL A 210 -2.54 12.36 9.65
C VAL A 210 -1.67 13.19 8.68
N LEU A 211 -2.23 14.29 8.18
CA LEU A 211 -1.54 15.24 7.32
C LEU A 211 -1.23 16.50 8.12
N THR A 212 0.04 16.87 8.15
CA THR A 212 0.54 18.10 8.74
C THR A 212 1.12 19.00 7.64
N ASP A 213 1.52 20.22 7.99
CA ASP A 213 2.19 21.11 7.04
C ASP A 213 3.57 20.56 6.58
N ALA A 214 4.13 19.57 7.30
CA ALA A 214 5.41 18.94 6.96
C ALA A 214 5.27 17.54 6.34
N GLU A 215 4.21 16.80 6.65
CA GLU A 215 4.09 15.38 6.32
C GLU A 215 2.72 15.03 5.70
N PRO A 216 2.67 14.27 4.60
CA PRO A 216 3.80 13.81 3.81
C PRO A 216 4.41 14.96 2.98
N GLY A 217 5.73 15.02 2.89
CA GLY A 217 6.42 15.89 1.93
C GLY A 217 6.21 15.40 0.48
N ALA A 218 6.33 16.30 -0.50
CA ALA A 218 6.11 15.96 -1.91
C ALA A 218 7.00 14.79 -2.41
N ALA A 219 8.27 14.75 -2.02
CA ALA A 219 9.18 13.65 -2.37
C ALA A 219 8.76 12.32 -1.73
N SER A 220 8.31 12.34 -0.46
CA SER A 220 7.79 11.17 0.25
C SER A 220 6.54 10.61 -0.46
N PHE A 221 5.59 11.48 -0.79
CA PHE A 221 4.35 11.08 -1.46
C PHE A 221 4.60 10.57 -2.89
N THR A 222 5.49 11.21 -3.64
CA THR A 222 5.70 10.89 -5.05
C THR A 222 6.68 9.74 -5.31
N ASP A 223 7.43 9.28 -4.31
CA ASP A 223 8.41 8.19 -4.45
C ASP A 223 7.80 6.93 -5.07
N ALA A 224 6.59 6.58 -4.64
CA ALA A 224 5.90 5.40 -5.14
C ALA A 224 5.68 5.40 -6.66
N PHE A 225 5.48 6.58 -7.26
CA PHE A 225 5.24 6.72 -8.69
C PHE A 225 6.51 6.54 -9.52
N ARG A 226 7.71 6.58 -8.92
CA ARG A 226 8.96 6.22 -9.63
C ARG A 226 8.97 4.76 -10.08
N ARG A 227 8.13 3.92 -9.47
CA ARG A 227 8.03 2.47 -9.70
C ARG A 227 6.59 2.03 -9.93
N GLU A 228 5.83 2.86 -10.64
CA GLU A 228 4.38 2.68 -10.83
C GLU A 228 3.98 1.27 -11.30
N ALA A 229 4.77 0.65 -12.18
CA ALA A 229 4.48 -0.68 -12.71
C ALA A 229 4.52 -1.81 -11.65
N CYS A 230 5.14 -1.57 -10.48
CA CYS A 230 5.39 -2.59 -9.47
C CYS A 230 4.21 -2.86 -8.53
N TRP A 231 3.29 -1.90 -8.36
CA TRP A 231 2.24 -1.94 -7.34
C TRP A 231 0.84 -1.74 -7.93
N ASP A 232 -0.20 -2.06 -7.16
CA ASP A 232 -1.60 -1.67 -7.41
C ASP A 232 -2.17 -0.81 -6.27
N ALA A 233 -1.68 -1.02 -5.05
CA ALA A 233 -1.86 -0.08 -3.95
C ALA A 233 -0.57 0.05 -3.11
N VAL A 234 -0.32 1.25 -2.61
CA VAL A 234 0.82 1.58 -1.76
C VAL A 234 0.36 2.35 -0.53
N PHE A 235 0.93 2.00 0.61
CA PHE A 235 0.61 2.54 1.93
C PHE A 235 1.84 3.15 2.58
N PRO A 236 1.66 4.21 3.39
CA PRO A 236 2.76 4.87 4.05
C PRO A 236 3.22 4.10 5.28
N VAL A 237 4.38 4.50 5.78
CA VAL A 237 4.78 4.33 7.17
C VAL A 237 4.53 5.63 7.94
N ASN A 238 4.56 5.56 9.27
CA ASN A 238 4.39 6.74 10.10
C ASN A 238 5.74 7.34 10.50
N ALA A 239 5.76 8.64 10.78
CA ALA A 239 6.88 9.30 11.44
C ALA A 239 7.00 8.80 12.89
N GLY A 240 7.62 7.62 13.06
CA GLY A 240 7.68 6.89 14.33
C GLY A 240 7.11 5.48 14.21
N MET A 241 6.45 5.01 15.27
CA MET A 241 5.87 3.67 15.31
C MET A 241 4.62 3.60 14.43
N TYR A 242 4.52 2.55 13.62
CA TYR A 242 3.36 2.31 12.78
C TYR A 242 2.11 2.06 13.64
N TYR A 243 1.08 2.91 13.49
CA TYR A 243 -0.06 2.91 14.43
C TYR A 243 -1.24 2.05 13.96
N ASP A 244 -1.44 1.89 12.64
CA ASP A 244 -2.65 1.29 12.09
C ASP A 244 -2.55 -0.24 11.97
N ILE A 245 -2.35 -0.85 13.13
CA ILE A 245 -2.25 -2.30 13.28
C ILE A 245 -3.56 -3.00 12.93
N TRP A 246 -4.70 -2.31 13.05
CA TRP A 246 -5.99 -2.94 12.73
C TRP A 246 -6.13 -3.23 11.24
N ALA A 247 -5.62 -2.33 10.39
CA ALA A 247 -5.57 -2.52 8.94
C ALA A 247 -4.43 -3.44 8.48
N LEU A 248 -3.34 -3.56 9.25
CA LEU A 248 -2.16 -4.34 8.86
C LEU A 248 -2.46 -5.84 8.84
N ARG A 249 -2.18 -6.50 7.72
CA ARG A 249 -2.12 -7.96 7.59
C ARG A 249 -0.87 -8.34 6.82
N HIS A 250 -0.12 -9.28 7.36
CA HIS A 250 1.09 -9.82 6.76
C HIS A 250 1.26 -11.28 7.21
N PRO A 251 1.61 -12.24 6.34
CA PRO A 251 1.56 -13.68 6.66
C PRO A 251 2.39 -14.09 7.88
N VAL A 252 3.51 -13.39 8.12
CA VAL A 252 4.40 -13.63 9.28
C VAL A 252 4.19 -12.61 10.40
N LEU A 253 4.35 -11.30 10.10
CA LEU A 253 4.29 -10.23 11.10
C LEU A 253 2.90 -10.06 11.75
N CYS A 254 1.82 -10.09 10.97
CA CYS A 254 0.46 -9.83 11.46
C CYS A 254 -0.56 -10.74 10.72
N PRO A 255 -0.55 -12.06 10.98
CA PRO A 255 -1.35 -13.02 10.20
C PRO A 255 -2.86 -12.94 10.47
N THR A 256 -3.24 -12.39 11.61
CA THR A 256 -4.63 -12.36 12.09
C THR A 256 -4.98 -11.00 12.67
N ASP A 257 -6.28 -10.72 12.84
CA ASP A 257 -6.73 -9.54 13.56
C ASP A 257 -6.19 -9.51 15.00
N PHE A 258 -5.44 -8.47 15.35
CA PHE A 258 -4.87 -8.32 16.68
C PHE A 258 -5.95 -8.20 17.77
N MET A 259 -7.14 -7.72 17.45
CA MET A 259 -8.27 -7.68 18.38
C MET A 259 -8.77 -9.09 18.71
N THR A 260 -8.78 -9.98 17.71
CA THR A 260 -9.07 -11.41 17.93
C THR A 260 -7.98 -12.04 18.79
N ARG A 261 -6.70 -11.75 18.50
CA ARG A 261 -5.56 -12.23 19.29
C ARG A 261 -5.64 -11.76 20.75
N GLY A 262 -5.99 -10.49 20.97
CA GLY A 262 -6.25 -9.93 22.30
C GLY A 262 -7.42 -10.61 23.01
N THR A 263 -8.49 -10.96 22.30
CA THR A 263 -9.63 -11.70 22.88
C THR A 263 -9.23 -13.09 23.35
N VAL A 264 -8.39 -13.81 22.59
CA VAL A 264 -7.86 -15.12 23.00
C VAL A 264 -7.00 -15.03 24.26
N MET A 265 -6.24 -13.94 24.41
CA MET A 265 -5.37 -13.70 25.56
C MET A 265 -6.10 -13.09 26.77
N ASP A 266 -7.34 -12.63 26.61
CA ASP A 266 -8.11 -11.91 27.64
C ASP A 266 -8.25 -12.75 28.91
N ALA A 267 -8.59 -14.04 28.76
CA ALA A 267 -8.73 -14.95 29.89
C ALA A 267 -7.44 -15.15 30.72
N SER A 268 -6.27 -14.82 30.14
CA SER A 268 -4.96 -14.96 30.80
C SER A 268 -4.39 -13.64 31.32
N LEU A 269 -4.60 -12.53 30.61
CA LEU A 269 -3.93 -11.25 30.88
C LEU A 269 -4.89 -10.11 31.29
N GLY A 270 -6.20 -10.30 31.08
CA GLY A 270 -7.18 -9.23 31.11
C GLY A 270 -7.10 -8.33 29.87
N ARG A 271 -8.27 -7.90 29.40
CA ARG A 271 -8.46 -7.23 28.09
C ARG A 271 -7.49 -6.07 27.79
N PRO A 272 -7.22 -5.11 28.69
CA PRO A 272 -6.32 -4.00 28.36
C PRO A 272 -4.89 -4.47 28.05
N LEU A 273 -4.35 -5.37 28.87
CA LEU A 273 -2.99 -5.90 28.69
C LEU A 273 -2.92 -6.87 27.51
N ALA A 274 -3.96 -7.68 27.30
CA ALA A 274 -4.06 -8.60 26.18
C ALA A 274 -4.04 -7.88 24.82
N VAL A 275 -4.84 -6.81 24.67
CA VAL A 275 -4.85 -5.99 23.46
C VAL A 275 -3.53 -5.25 23.26
N HIS A 276 -2.96 -4.70 24.35
CA HIS A 276 -1.64 -4.06 24.29
C HIS A 276 -0.58 -5.03 23.77
N PHE A 277 -0.48 -6.23 24.34
CA PHE A 277 0.50 -7.24 23.92
C PHE A 277 0.29 -7.69 22.47
N ALA A 278 -0.97 -7.85 22.05
CA ALA A 278 -1.32 -8.25 20.69
C ALA A 278 -0.92 -7.20 19.64
N ALA A 279 -0.92 -5.90 20.00
CA ALA A 279 -0.56 -4.80 19.11
C ALA A 279 0.91 -4.38 19.21
N SER A 280 1.46 -4.22 20.42
CA SER A 280 2.76 -3.57 20.64
C SER A 280 3.93 -4.36 20.07
N SER A 281 3.80 -5.69 19.99
CA SER A 281 4.81 -6.56 19.36
C SER A 281 5.02 -6.30 17.86
N ILE A 282 4.13 -5.54 17.23
CA ILE A 282 4.16 -5.23 15.79
C ILE A 282 4.10 -3.74 15.48
N GLN A 283 3.97 -2.88 16.50
CA GLN A 283 4.13 -1.42 16.38
C GLN A 283 5.62 -1.08 16.30
N MET A 284 6.19 -1.22 15.10
CA MET A 284 7.59 -0.99 14.81
C MET A 284 7.78 0.26 13.94
N ASP A 285 9.00 0.77 13.92
CA ASP A 285 9.41 1.83 12.99
C ASP A 285 9.82 1.22 11.64
N PHE A 286 8.88 1.21 10.70
CA PHE A 286 9.06 0.64 9.38
C PHE A 286 9.88 1.52 8.42
N ARG A 287 10.34 2.71 8.81
CA ARG A 287 11.21 3.56 7.96
C ARG A 287 12.59 2.95 7.71
N SER A 288 13.02 2.06 8.59
CA SER A 288 14.31 1.36 8.51
C SER A 288 14.30 0.12 7.60
N MET A 289 13.16 -0.24 7.00
CA MET A 289 13.09 -1.39 6.11
C MET A 289 13.97 -1.17 4.87
N PRO A 290 14.76 -2.19 4.44
CA PRO A 290 15.66 -2.04 3.30
C PRO A 290 14.94 -1.96 1.94
N GLY A 291 13.66 -2.34 1.89
CA GLY A 291 12.83 -2.28 0.70
C GLY A 291 11.34 -2.32 1.04
N TRP A 292 10.52 -2.35 -0.01
CA TRP A 292 9.07 -2.32 0.13
C TRP A 292 8.54 -3.62 0.74
N LEU A 293 7.64 -3.51 1.70
CA LEU A 293 7.05 -4.68 2.36
C LEU A 293 5.78 -5.10 1.61
N PRO A 294 5.74 -6.28 0.96
CA PRO A 294 4.50 -6.83 0.43
C PRO A 294 3.56 -7.16 1.59
N VAL A 295 2.31 -6.68 1.52
CA VAL A 295 1.32 -6.88 2.58
C VAL A 295 0.03 -7.47 2.04
N GLU A 296 -0.73 -8.06 2.94
CA GLU A 296 -2.07 -8.56 2.66
C GLU A 296 -3.13 -7.45 2.79
N SER A 297 -2.87 -6.51 3.68
CA SER A 297 -3.62 -5.28 3.91
C SER A 297 -2.71 -4.34 4.70
N ALA A 298 -2.81 -3.05 4.46
CA ALA A 298 -2.25 -2.02 5.32
C ALA A 298 -3.06 -0.74 5.12
N PHE A 299 -2.89 0.20 6.03
CA PHE A 299 -3.33 1.57 5.84
C PHE A 299 -2.32 2.46 6.58
N GLY A 300 -2.70 3.21 7.61
CA GLY A 300 -1.79 4.19 8.24
C GLY A 300 -2.19 5.63 7.96
N GLY A 301 -3.45 5.84 7.56
CA GLY A 301 -4.08 7.15 7.43
C GLY A 301 -3.92 7.79 6.06
N MET A 302 -3.18 7.16 5.15
CA MET A 302 -3.23 7.43 3.73
C MET A 302 -3.02 6.13 2.93
N GLY A 303 -3.49 6.06 1.69
CA GLY A 303 -3.24 4.96 0.78
C GLY A 303 -3.48 5.38 -0.67
N VAL A 304 -2.55 5.06 -1.56
CA VAL A 304 -2.66 5.37 -2.98
C VAL A 304 -2.97 4.09 -3.75
N TYR A 305 -4.01 4.14 -4.57
CA TYR A 305 -4.51 3.01 -5.34
C TYR A 305 -4.53 3.37 -6.82
N LYS A 306 -4.24 2.41 -7.69
CA LYS A 306 -4.65 2.50 -9.10
C LYS A 306 -6.18 2.39 -9.15
N ARG A 307 -6.84 3.29 -9.87
CA ARG A 307 -8.31 3.32 -9.93
C ARG A 307 -8.90 1.95 -10.30
N GLU A 308 -8.32 1.29 -11.29
CA GLU A 308 -8.79 -0.03 -11.76
C GLU A 308 -8.72 -1.12 -10.68
N ALA A 309 -7.72 -1.06 -9.80
CA ALA A 309 -7.59 -2.00 -8.71
C ALA A 309 -8.64 -1.75 -7.62
N LEU A 310 -8.99 -0.48 -7.36
CA LEU A 310 -10.01 -0.12 -6.37
C LEU A 310 -11.44 -0.39 -6.90
N ALA A 311 -11.67 -0.21 -8.20
CA ALA A 311 -13.01 -0.26 -8.79
C ALA A 311 -13.76 -1.59 -8.59
N GLN A 312 -13.01 -2.67 -8.44
CA GLN A 312 -13.52 -4.04 -8.34
C GLN A 312 -13.63 -4.55 -6.89
N ALA A 313 -13.47 -3.68 -5.89
CA ALA A 313 -13.55 -4.04 -4.48
C ALA A 313 -14.49 -3.09 -3.71
N ARG A 314 -14.95 -3.54 -2.53
CA ARG A 314 -15.79 -2.74 -1.62
C ARG A 314 -15.35 -2.86 -0.17
N TYR A 315 -15.48 -1.77 0.57
CA TYR A 315 -15.28 -1.72 2.02
C TYR A 315 -16.40 -2.47 2.73
N VAL A 316 -16.04 -3.26 3.76
CA VAL A 316 -17.00 -3.98 4.61
C VAL A 316 -16.60 -3.80 6.06
N GLY A 317 -17.41 -3.06 6.82
CA GLY A 317 -17.11 -2.74 8.22
C GLY A 317 -17.56 -3.78 9.23
N LEU A 318 -18.41 -4.74 8.83
CA LEU A 318 -18.98 -5.75 9.72
C LEU A 318 -18.77 -7.16 9.18
N ARG A 319 -18.45 -8.10 10.06
CA ARG A 319 -18.47 -9.55 9.78
C ARG A 319 -19.16 -10.24 10.95
N ASP A 320 -20.21 -11.00 10.66
CA ASP A 320 -21.06 -11.68 11.66
C ASP A 320 -21.57 -10.74 12.77
N GLY A 321 -21.97 -9.53 12.39
CA GLY A 321 -22.46 -8.49 13.31
C GLY A 321 -21.38 -7.80 14.16
N ARG A 322 -20.10 -8.16 14.00
CA ARG A 322 -18.97 -7.57 14.73
C ARG A 322 -18.22 -6.56 13.89
N GLU A 323 -17.74 -5.50 14.52
CA GLU A 323 -16.89 -4.50 13.88
C GLU A 323 -15.53 -5.09 13.50
N ILE A 324 -15.13 -4.86 12.25
CA ILE A 324 -13.83 -5.21 11.69
C ILE A 324 -13.26 -3.98 10.97
N CYS A 325 -11.94 -3.95 10.78
CA CYS A 325 -11.32 -2.93 9.94
C CYS A 325 -11.79 -3.09 8.47
N GLU A 326 -12.48 -2.09 7.96
CA GLU A 326 -13.07 -2.08 6.62
C GLU A 326 -12.08 -2.15 5.46
N HIS A 327 -10.82 -1.75 5.68
CA HIS A 327 -9.74 -1.91 4.69
C HIS A 327 -9.38 -3.38 4.45
N VAL A 328 -9.47 -4.24 5.46
CA VAL A 328 -9.04 -5.64 5.34
C VAL A 328 -9.90 -6.40 4.31
N PRO A 329 -11.25 -6.38 4.38
CA PRO A 329 -12.08 -7.01 3.35
C PRO A 329 -11.95 -6.38 1.95
N LEU A 330 -11.66 -5.08 1.85
CA LEU A 330 -11.37 -4.44 0.56
C LEU A 330 -10.12 -5.08 -0.06
N HIS A 331 -9.04 -5.15 0.71
CA HIS A 331 -7.76 -5.70 0.26
C HIS A 331 -7.84 -7.21 0.01
N GLU A 332 -8.63 -7.96 0.78
CA GLU A 332 -8.94 -9.38 0.50
C GLU A 332 -9.53 -9.53 -0.92
N GLN A 333 -10.49 -8.68 -1.32
CA GLN A 333 -11.11 -8.70 -2.65
C GLN A 333 -10.10 -8.33 -3.74
N MET A 334 -9.30 -7.28 -3.52
CA MET A 334 -8.26 -6.86 -4.46
C MET A 334 -7.22 -7.97 -4.68
N ARG A 335 -6.77 -8.64 -3.61
CA ARG A 335 -5.78 -9.73 -3.72
C ARG A 335 -6.33 -10.95 -4.44
N ARG A 336 -7.61 -11.28 -4.26
CA ARG A 336 -8.27 -12.34 -5.05
C ARG A 336 -8.27 -12.05 -6.55
N GLN A 337 -8.10 -10.80 -6.94
CA GLN A 337 -7.96 -10.35 -8.33
C GLN A 337 -6.49 -10.18 -8.76
N GLY A 338 -5.53 -10.68 -7.98
CA GLY A 338 -4.11 -10.61 -8.29
C GLY A 338 -3.47 -9.23 -8.09
N ARG A 339 -4.13 -8.32 -7.35
CA ARG A 339 -3.58 -7.00 -7.05
C ARG A 339 -2.45 -7.10 -6.01
N ARG A 340 -1.42 -6.26 -6.16
CA ARG A 340 -0.23 -6.20 -5.31
C ARG A 340 -0.24 -4.96 -4.42
N LEU A 341 -0.11 -5.21 -3.14
CA LEU A 341 -0.22 -4.22 -2.07
C LEU A 341 1.11 -4.13 -1.34
N TYR A 342 1.57 -2.91 -1.09
CA TYR A 342 2.86 -2.67 -0.46
C TYR A 342 2.81 -1.55 0.57
N VAL A 343 3.61 -1.70 1.63
CA VAL A 343 4.03 -0.58 2.47
C VAL A 343 5.37 -0.07 1.95
N SER A 344 5.48 1.23 1.69
CA SER A 344 6.73 1.87 1.25
C SER A 344 7.41 2.61 2.42
N PRO A 345 8.68 2.30 2.75
CA PRO A 345 9.38 2.97 3.84
C PRO A 345 9.69 4.45 3.55
N ALA A 346 9.70 4.86 2.28
CA ALA A 346 9.93 6.25 1.87
C ALA A 346 8.65 7.11 1.86
N PHE A 347 7.48 6.46 1.80
CA PHE A 347 6.20 7.15 1.90
C PHE A 347 5.86 7.34 3.38
N VAL A 348 6.19 8.50 3.93
CA VAL A 348 6.04 8.82 5.35
C VAL A 348 4.92 9.84 5.56
N VAL A 349 3.97 9.51 6.44
CA VAL A 349 2.91 10.42 6.94
C VAL A 349 3.05 10.63 8.45
N ALA A 350 2.35 11.62 9.00
CA ALA A 350 2.44 11.91 10.42
C ALA A 350 1.87 10.78 11.29
N SER A 351 2.39 10.68 12.51
CA SER A 351 1.86 9.80 13.54
C SER A 351 0.74 10.50 14.31
N HIS A 352 -0.36 9.80 14.57
CA HIS A 352 -1.37 10.27 15.53
C HIS A 352 -0.70 10.52 16.90
N GLY A 353 -0.72 11.78 17.37
CA GLY A 353 -0.20 12.17 18.69
C GLY A 353 1.15 12.89 18.71
N HIS A 354 1.80 13.15 17.57
CA HIS A 354 2.92 14.09 17.50
C HIS A 354 2.42 15.48 17.12
N ALA A 355 1.89 16.22 18.11
CA ALA A 355 2.11 17.66 18.06
C ALA A 355 3.64 17.87 18.06
N PRO A 356 4.21 18.76 17.23
CA PRO A 356 5.64 19.02 17.28
C PRO A 356 5.98 19.49 18.70
N GLN A 357 6.67 18.65 19.47
CA GLN A 357 7.24 19.08 20.73
C GLN A 357 8.28 20.14 20.38
N ALA A 358 7.97 21.38 20.72
CA ALA A 358 8.95 22.44 20.77
C ALA A 358 10.13 21.93 21.59
N THR A 359 11.31 22.02 20.99
CA THR A 359 12.61 21.81 21.61
C THR A 359 12.62 22.35 23.04
N HIS A 360 12.68 21.46 24.02
CA HIS A 360 13.20 21.81 25.33
C HIS A 360 14.60 21.26 25.45
N ASN A 361 15.56 22.17 25.39
CA ASN A 361 16.87 22.01 25.99
C ASN A 361 16.69 21.50 27.43
N LEU A 362 17.23 20.32 27.71
CA LEU A 362 18.25 20.07 28.74
C LEU A 362 18.71 18.62 28.67
#